data_AF-A0A0A2APX8-F1
#
_entry.id   AF-A0A0A2APX8-F1
#
_cell.length_a   1.000
_cell.length_b   1.000
_cell.length_c   1.000
_cell.angle_alpha   90.00
_cell.angle_beta   90.00
_cell.angle_gamma   90.00
#
_symmetry.space_group_name_H-M   'P 1'
#
loop_
_entity.id
_entity.type
_entity.pdbx_description
1 polymer ?
#
loop_
_entity_poly.entity_id
_entity_poly.type
_entity_poly.pdbx_seq_one_letter_code
_entity_poly.pdbx_strand_id
1 'polypeptide(L)' 'MKKLNKKYADLMRKAQQATGRKEAVGLIHKAAKLKSKFDQYEMM' A
#
# COMPACT_ATOMS: atom_id res chain seq x y z
N MET A 1 0.16 6.87 -13.56
CA MET A 1 0.62 5.56 -13.05
C MET A 1 1.91 5.60 -12.21
N LYS A 2 3.03 6.20 -12.67
CA LYS A 2 4.35 6.12 -11.95
C LYS A 2 4.34 6.58 -10.48
N LYS A 3 3.60 7.64 -10.12
CA LYS A 3 3.56 8.16 -8.73
C LYS A 3 2.79 7.25 -7.76
N LEU A 4 1.80 6.51 -8.24
CA LEU A 4 0.94 5.63 -7.43
C LEU A 4 1.68 4.34 -7.07
N ASN A 5 2.36 3.73 -8.05
CA ASN A 5 3.22 2.57 -7.81
C ASN A 5 4.36 2.91 -6.83
N LYS A 6 4.90 4.13 -6.91
CA LYS A 6 5.92 4.61 -5.97
C LYS A 6 5.39 4.67 -4.53
N LYS A 7 4.16 5.18 -4.35
CA LYS A 7 3.50 5.29 -3.04
C LYS A 7 3.13 3.93 -2.45
N TYR A 8 2.70 2.99 -3.29
CA TYR A 8 2.47 1.60 -2.90
C TYR A 8 3.77 0.89 -2.49
N ALA A 9 4.82 1.02 -3.31
CA ALA A 9 6.15 0.46 -3.03
C ALA A 9 6.75 1.03 -1.74
N ASP A 10 6.57 2.33 -1.48
CA ASP A 10 7.00 2.97 -0.24
C ASP A 10 6.25 2.43 0.99
N LEU A 11 4.95 2.20 0.89
CA LEU A 11 4.16 1.60 1.98
C LEU A 11 4.60 0.16 2.28
N MET A 12 4.86 -0.64 1.24
CA MET A 12 5.36 -2.01 1.40
C MET A 12 6.76 -2.05 2.00
N ARG A 13 7.67 -1.18 1.54
CA ARG A 13 9.02 -1.06 2.11
C ARG A 13 8.98 -0.68 3.59
N LYS A 14 8.12 0.27 3.97
CA LYS A 14 7.93 0.65 5.38
C LYS A 14 7.33 -0.48 6.21
N ALA A 15 6.41 -1.26 5.64
CA ALA A 15 5.85 -2.42 6.33
C ALA A 15 6.90 -3.51 6.57
N GLN A 16 7.81 -3.70 5.62
CA GLN A 16 8.90 -4.66 5.71
C GLN A 16 9.96 -4.27 6.76
N GLN A 17 10.14 -2.96 6.95
CA GLN A 17 11.03 -2.39 7.97
C GLN A 17 10.36 -2.19 9.34
N ALA A 18 9.04 -2.41 9.43
CA ALA A 18 8.30 -2.21 10.67
C ALA A 18 8.61 -3.35 11.65
N THR A 19 9.18 -3.00 12.79
CA THR A 19 9.49 -3.94 13.88
C THR A 19 8.23 -4.38 14.64
N GLY A 20 7.16 -3.57 14.59
CA GLY A 20 5.89 -3.87 15.26
C GLY A 20 4.84 -4.48 14.32
N ARG A 21 4.24 -5.61 14.73
CA ARG A 21 3.12 -6.26 13.99
C ARG A 21 1.98 -5.31 13.68
N LYS A 22 1.59 -4.46 14.64
CA LYS A 22 0.48 -3.50 14.48
C LYS A 22 0.80 -2.44 13.43
N GLU A 23 2.05 -1.98 13.36
CA GLU A 23 2.50 -1.01 12.37
C GLU A 23 2.62 -1.64 10.98
N ALA A 24 3.23 -2.82 10.89
CA ALA A 24 3.35 -3.57 9.65
C ALA A 24 1.96 -3.83 9.03
N VAL A 25 1.01 -4.33 9.83
CA VAL A 25 -0.36 -4.57 9.38
C VAL A 25 -1.06 -3.28 8.99
N GLY A 26 -0.89 -2.18 9.74
CA GLY A 26 -1.47 -0.88 9.39
C GLY A 26 -0.96 -0.33 8.06
N LEU A 27 0.33 -0.53 7.75
CA LEU A 27 0.95 -0.13 6.49
C LEU A 27 0.51 -1.01 5.31
N ILE A 28 0.41 -2.33 5.52
CA ILE A 28 -0.12 -3.28 4.53
C ILE A 28 -1.59 -2.96 4.22
N HIS A 29 -2.40 -2.68 5.25
CA HIS A 29 -3.80 -2.35 5.07
C HIS A 29 -4.00 -1.03 4.30
N LYS A 30 -3.14 -0.03 4.53
CA LYS A 30 -3.10 1.20 3.73
C LYS A 30 -2.72 0.94 2.27
N ALA A 31 -1.73 0.07 2.04
CA ALA A 31 -1.32 -0.32 0.70
C ALA A 31 -2.43 -1.09 -0.04
N ALA A 32 -3.13 -2.00 0.63
CA ALA A 32 -4.25 -2.75 0.09
C ALA A 32 -5.41 -1.83 -0.29
N LYS A 33 -5.80 -0.88 0.57
CA LYS A 33 -6.82 0.14 0.23
C LYS A 33 -6.44 0.97 -0.99
N LEU A 34 -5.16 1.29 -1.14
CA LEU A 34 -4.65 2.05 -2.28
C LEU A 34 -4.78 1.23 -3.58
N LYS A 35 -4.50 -0.07 -3.51
CA LYS A 35 -4.65 -1.02 -4.62
C LYS A 35 -6.12 -1.25 -4.98
N SER A 36 -7.01 -1.46 -4.00
CA SER A 36 -8.45 -1.66 -4.26
C SER A 36 -9.11 -0.44 -4.90
N LYS A 37 -8.72 0.79 -4.50
CA LYS A 37 -9.17 2.01 -5.18
C LYS A 37 -8.69 2.10 -6.62
N PHE A 38 -7.53 1.51 -6.92
CA PHE A 38 -6.98 1.47 -8.27
C PHE A 38 -7.72 0.43 -9.13
N ASP A 39 -7.92 -0.78 -8.59
CA ASP A 39 -8.68 -1.85 -9.27
C ASP A 39 -10.12 -1.40 -9.55
N GLN A 40 -10.75 -0.62 -8.65
CA GLN A 40 -12.06 -0.01 -8.89
C GLN A 40 -12.04 1.08 -9.97
N TYR A 41 -10.91 1.76 -10.18
CA TYR A 41 -10.79 2.85 -11.17
C TYR A 41 -10.42 2.32 -12.56
N GLU A 42 -9.80 1.14 -12.68
CA GLU A 42 -9.56 0.48 -13.98
C GLU A 42 -10.76 -0.35 -14.47
N MET A 43 -11.68 -0.73 -13.59
CA MET A 43 -12.91 -1.46 -13.95
C MET A 43 -14.10 -0.55 -14.32
N MET A 44 -13.89 0.77 -14.43
CA MET A 44 -14.92 1.76 -14.79
C MET A 44 -14.50 2.49 -16.07
#